data_AF-A0A6P0HJK2-F1
#
_entry.id   AF-A0A6P0HJK2-F1
#
_cell.length_a   1.000
_cell.length_b   1.000
_cell.length_c   1.000
_cell.angle_alpha   90.00
_cell.angle_beta   90.00
_cell.angle_gamma   90.00
#
_symmetry.space_group_name_H-M   'P 1'
#
loop_
_entity.id
_entity.type
_entity.pdbx_description
1 polymer ?
#
loop_
_entity_poly.entity_id
_entity_poly.type
_entity_poly.pdbx_seq_one_letter_code
_entity_poly.pdbx_strand_id
1 'polypeptide(L)'
;MRHLYACQVRWADLDVLGHVNNVAYLDYVQEARIDMLRTHAPEQRDALVEGALIVRNDVSYLAPLMLQESVAIEVWVTEIKAASFTLAYEVFDVDAEGNRVVYFRATSVTAPFLFGEARPRRLTPAEVEVLSRFLEPGESALPSRSAQQDRALRSAAPERTHRWEARVRFTDVDAYQHVNNVTYFEYFQEARISTFRRLFGDVASAETQSVVIAQMSVVYRRPIVLRPAPYTVRSWISRVGRSSYDVDAEIVDGDTVMARSRATLVTFDTTTQRAAQPSQAYRDVLLAELEG
;
A
#
# COMPACT_ATOMS: atom_id res chain seq x y z
N MET A 1 6.00 21.53 -10.11
CA MET A 1 5.66 22.11 -8.79
C MET A 1 4.93 21.03 -8.06
N ARG A 2 5.33 20.73 -6.82
CA ARG A 2 4.64 19.75 -5.98
C ARG A 2 3.58 20.42 -5.13
N HIS A 3 2.48 19.73 -4.90
CA HIS A 3 1.47 20.17 -3.94
C HIS A 3 1.89 19.75 -2.53
N LEU A 4 1.89 20.68 -1.59
CA LEU A 4 2.23 20.45 -0.19
C LEU A 4 0.96 20.42 0.65
N TYR A 5 0.80 19.37 1.43
CA TYR A 5 -0.31 19.16 2.35
C TYR A 5 0.23 18.89 3.76
N ALA A 6 -0.35 19.52 4.78
CA ALA A 6 -0.06 19.22 6.17
C ALA A 6 -1.13 18.26 6.72
N CYS A 7 -0.74 17.02 6.97
CA CYS A 7 -1.64 15.99 7.48
C CYS A 7 -1.54 15.90 8.99
N GLN A 8 -2.66 15.97 9.70
CA GLN A 8 -2.68 15.74 11.14
C GLN A 8 -2.35 14.28 11.46
N VAL A 9 -1.51 14.05 12.47
CA VAL A 9 -1.23 12.70 12.98
C VAL A 9 -2.15 12.43 14.18
N ARG A 10 -2.99 11.40 14.10
CA ARG A 10 -4.00 11.11 15.14
C ARG A 10 -3.47 10.05 16.09
N TRP A 11 -3.89 10.11 17.35
CA TRP A 11 -3.53 9.11 18.34
C TRP A 11 -3.96 7.68 17.93
N ALA A 12 -5.12 7.56 17.27
CA ALA A 12 -5.65 6.28 16.79
C ALA A 12 -4.88 5.68 15.61
N ASP A 13 -4.01 6.47 14.96
CA ASP A 13 -3.20 5.99 13.83
C ASP A 13 -1.98 5.18 14.32
N LEU A 14 -1.71 5.17 15.64
CA LEU A 14 -0.57 4.47 16.21
C LEU A 14 -0.84 2.97 16.41
N ASP A 15 0.20 2.15 16.20
CA ASP A 15 0.19 0.73 16.53
C ASP A 15 0.73 0.44 17.93
N VAL A 16 0.79 -0.84 18.30
CA VAL A 16 1.26 -1.31 19.61
C VAL A 16 2.73 -1.02 19.90
N LEU A 17 3.53 -0.66 18.88
CA LEU A 17 4.92 -0.26 19.03
C LEU A 17 5.07 1.26 19.25
N GLY A 18 3.96 2.01 19.19
CA GLY A 18 3.93 3.46 19.35
C GLY A 18 4.27 4.24 18.08
N HIS A 19 4.38 3.56 16.93
CA HIS A 19 4.58 4.19 15.63
C HIS A 19 3.25 4.33 14.89
N VAL A 20 3.16 5.28 13.96
CA VAL A 20 2.05 5.31 12.99
C VAL A 20 2.00 3.97 12.24
N ASN A 21 0.83 3.33 12.26
CA ASN A 21 0.58 2.06 11.61
C ASN A 21 0.85 2.16 10.10
N ASN A 22 1.40 1.09 9.52
CA ASN A 22 1.75 1.06 8.11
C ASN A 22 0.57 1.38 7.17
N VAL A 23 -0.66 0.99 7.52
CA VAL A 23 -1.84 1.28 6.69
C VAL A 23 -2.24 2.75 6.75
N ALA A 24 -2.10 3.42 7.91
CA ALA A 24 -2.52 4.82 8.09
C ALA A 24 -1.81 5.80 7.14
N TYR A 25 -0.57 5.49 6.72
CA TYR A 25 0.11 6.28 5.69
C TYR A 25 -0.65 6.34 4.36
N LEU A 26 -1.43 5.31 4.01
CA LEU A 26 -2.23 5.29 2.80
C LEU A 26 -3.42 6.25 2.90
N ASP A 27 -4.00 6.40 4.09
CA ASP A 27 -5.01 7.42 4.36
C ASP A 27 -4.42 8.83 4.23
N TYR A 28 -3.23 9.06 4.79
CA TYR A 28 -2.56 10.36 4.70
C TYR A 28 -2.30 10.81 3.25
N VAL A 29 -1.78 9.91 2.40
CA VAL A 29 -1.54 10.25 0.98
C VAL A 29 -2.84 10.32 0.17
N GLN A 30 -3.90 9.62 0.60
CA GLN A 30 -5.24 9.78 0.02
C GLN A 30 -5.79 11.17 0.35
N GLU A 31 -5.69 11.63 1.59
CA GLU A 31 -6.10 12.97 2.01
C GLU A 31 -5.35 14.04 1.22
N ALA A 32 -4.02 13.94 1.12
CA ALA A 32 -3.19 14.88 0.35
C ALA A 32 -3.55 14.91 -1.15
N ARG A 33 -3.86 13.75 -1.76
CA ARG A 33 -4.34 13.70 -3.14
C ARG A 33 -5.68 14.41 -3.31
N ILE A 34 -6.62 14.15 -2.40
CA ILE A 34 -7.95 14.76 -2.45
C ILE A 34 -7.83 16.27 -2.31
N ASP A 35 -6.98 16.76 -1.40
CA ASP A 35 -6.71 18.19 -1.25
C ASP A 35 -6.12 18.80 -2.53
N MET A 36 -5.08 18.17 -3.10
CA MET A 36 -4.48 18.61 -4.36
C MET A 36 -5.54 18.79 -5.46
N LEU A 37 -6.37 17.77 -5.67
CA LEU A 37 -7.36 17.79 -6.75
C LEU A 37 -8.49 18.79 -6.47
N ARG A 38 -8.93 18.95 -5.22
CA ARG A 38 -9.94 19.96 -4.85
C ARG A 38 -9.43 21.38 -5.04
N THR A 39 -8.18 21.62 -4.69
CA THR A 39 -7.55 22.95 -4.76
C THR A 39 -7.25 23.34 -6.21
N HIS A 40 -6.75 22.40 -7.03
CA HIS A 40 -6.19 22.72 -8.35
C HIS A 40 -7.05 22.30 -9.54
N ALA A 41 -8.07 21.47 -9.31
CA ALA A 41 -8.99 20.98 -10.33
C ALA A 41 -10.47 21.19 -9.93
N PRO A 42 -10.89 22.36 -9.43
CA PRO A 42 -12.24 22.54 -8.85
C PRO A 42 -13.36 22.24 -9.85
N GLU A 43 -13.18 22.58 -11.12
CA GLU A 43 -14.13 22.30 -12.20
C GLU A 43 -14.15 20.84 -12.64
N GLN A 44 -13.09 20.08 -12.32
CA GLN A 44 -12.95 18.65 -12.63
C GLN A 44 -13.07 17.79 -11.37
N ARG A 45 -13.50 18.38 -10.24
CA ARG A 45 -13.56 17.71 -8.93
C ARG A 45 -14.35 16.41 -9.03
N ASP A 46 -15.57 16.48 -9.52
CA ASP A 46 -16.46 15.32 -9.61
C ASP A 46 -15.89 14.25 -10.57
N ALA A 47 -15.09 14.67 -11.55
CA ALA A 47 -14.52 13.79 -12.56
C ALA A 47 -13.21 13.10 -12.12
N LEU A 48 -12.40 13.73 -11.25
CA LEU A 48 -11.08 13.23 -10.82
C LEU A 48 -11.00 12.84 -9.35
N VAL A 49 -11.65 13.58 -8.44
CA VAL A 49 -11.74 13.21 -7.01
C VAL A 49 -12.71 12.04 -6.85
N GLU A 50 -13.81 12.14 -7.59
CA GLU A 50 -14.95 11.25 -7.46
C GLU A 50 -15.00 10.24 -8.61
N GLY A 51 -14.62 10.65 -9.83
CA GLY A 51 -14.64 9.82 -11.03
C GLY A 51 -13.38 8.97 -11.30
N ALA A 52 -12.46 8.79 -10.35
CA ALA A 52 -11.20 8.07 -10.60
C ALA A 52 -10.94 6.92 -9.62
N LEU A 53 -10.36 5.84 -10.15
CA LEU A 53 -9.99 4.65 -9.39
C LEU A 53 -8.47 4.51 -9.31
N ILE A 54 -7.99 4.04 -8.15
CA ILE A 54 -6.62 3.58 -8.00
C ILE A 54 -6.51 2.16 -8.54
N VAL A 55 -5.68 1.97 -9.57
CA VAL A 55 -5.44 0.65 -10.18
C VAL A 55 -4.21 -0.02 -9.59
N ARG A 56 -3.32 0.76 -8.97
CA ARG A 56 -2.13 0.26 -8.28
C ARG A 56 -1.63 1.24 -7.23
N ASN A 57 -1.22 0.71 -6.08
CA ASN A 57 -0.40 1.41 -5.10
C ASN A 57 0.92 0.67 -4.90
N ASP A 58 1.99 1.43 -4.76
CA ASP A 58 3.30 0.94 -4.37
C ASP A 58 3.84 1.84 -3.27
N VAL A 59 4.36 1.24 -2.21
CA VAL A 59 4.75 1.97 -1.01
C VAL A 59 6.07 1.48 -0.44
N SER A 60 6.82 2.38 0.19
CA SER A 60 8.04 2.08 0.93
C SER A 60 8.06 2.85 2.24
N TYR A 61 8.34 2.13 3.33
CA TYR A 61 8.48 2.66 4.68
C TYR A 61 9.97 2.81 4.96
N LEU A 62 10.40 4.04 5.24
CA LEU A 62 11.82 4.41 5.34
C LEU A 62 12.24 4.70 6.78
N ALA A 63 11.36 5.29 7.58
CA ALA A 63 11.57 5.58 8.99
C ALA A 63 10.24 5.55 9.75
N PRO A 64 10.23 5.23 11.06
CA PRO A 64 9.02 5.31 11.87
C PRO A 64 8.61 6.76 12.11
N LEU A 65 7.32 7.05 11.93
CA LEU A 65 6.69 8.31 12.33
C LEU A 65 6.05 8.12 13.72
N MET A 66 6.34 9.03 14.63
CA MET A 66 5.79 9.05 15.99
C MET A 66 4.58 9.99 16.07
N LEU A 67 3.86 9.96 17.19
CA LEU A 67 2.81 10.94 17.45
C LEU A 67 3.38 12.37 17.46
N GLN A 68 2.77 13.24 16.66
CA GLN A 68 3.07 14.67 16.58
C GLN A 68 1.82 15.43 16.11
N GLU A 69 1.90 16.75 15.97
CA GLU A 69 0.75 17.55 15.54
C GLU A 69 0.39 17.28 14.07
N SER A 70 1.36 17.35 13.18
CA SER A 70 1.18 17.12 11.76
C SER A 70 2.46 16.63 11.10
N VAL A 71 2.35 16.08 9.89
CA VAL A 71 3.47 15.73 9.02
C VAL A 71 3.26 16.36 7.64
N ALA A 72 4.35 16.74 6.96
CA ALA A 72 4.27 17.29 5.62
C ALA A 72 4.19 16.18 4.55
N ILE A 73 3.36 16.42 3.54
CA ILE A 73 3.17 15.50 2.41
C ILE A 73 3.31 16.27 1.11
N GLU A 74 4.28 15.90 0.30
CA GLU A 74 4.38 16.35 -1.09
C GLU A 74 3.68 15.36 -2.02
N VAL A 75 2.91 15.90 -2.96
CA VAL A 75 2.23 15.15 -4.03
C VAL A 75 2.56 15.75 -5.39
N TRP A 76 2.94 14.91 -6.35
CA TRP A 76 3.22 15.34 -7.72
C TRP A 76 2.89 14.26 -8.74
N VAL A 77 2.82 14.65 -10.01
CA VAL A 77 2.56 13.73 -11.13
C VAL A 77 3.91 13.31 -11.72
N THR A 78 4.11 12.02 -11.95
CA THR A 78 5.35 11.49 -12.56
C THR A 78 5.13 11.01 -13.99
N GLU A 79 3.89 10.68 -14.35
CA GLU A 79 3.54 10.19 -15.67
C GLU A 79 2.09 10.53 -16.01
N ILE A 80 1.84 10.92 -17.26
CA ILE A 80 0.51 11.09 -17.84
C ILE A 80 0.43 10.23 -19.10
N LYS A 81 -0.56 9.34 -19.16
CA LYS A 81 -0.90 8.51 -20.31
C LYS A 81 -2.33 8.83 -20.77
N ALA A 82 -2.76 8.25 -21.89
CA ALA A 82 -4.07 8.54 -22.46
C ALA A 82 -5.26 8.29 -21.52
N ALA A 83 -5.18 7.29 -20.63
CA ALA A 83 -6.28 6.88 -19.74
C ALA A 83 -5.82 6.64 -18.29
N SER A 84 -4.65 7.14 -17.93
CA SER A 84 -4.12 7.00 -16.58
C SER A 84 -3.07 8.07 -16.30
N PHE A 85 -2.84 8.35 -15.03
CA PHE A 85 -1.72 9.15 -14.56
C PHE A 85 -1.14 8.53 -13.29
N THR A 86 0.13 8.82 -13.01
CA THR A 86 0.82 8.29 -11.83
C THR A 86 1.14 9.44 -10.89
N LEU A 87 0.62 9.37 -9.68
CA LEU A 87 0.99 10.26 -8.59
C LEU A 87 2.14 9.64 -7.79
N ALA A 88 3.02 10.50 -7.30
CA ALA A 88 4.07 10.15 -6.35
C ALA A 88 3.91 11.00 -5.09
N TYR A 89 4.35 10.42 -3.97
CA TYR A 89 4.15 10.96 -2.63
C TYR A 89 5.43 10.83 -1.81
N GLU A 90 5.71 11.87 -1.02
CA GLU A 90 6.70 11.83 0.06
C GLU A 90 6.05 12.37 1.33
N VAL A 91 6.08 11.58 2.41
CA VAL A 91 5.71 11.98 3.77
C VAL A 91 6.99 12.24 4.54
N PHE A 92 7.19 13.46 4.99
CA PHE A 92 8.47 13.90 5.55
C PHE A 92 8.29 15.00 6.60
N ASP A 93 9.35 15.21 7.38
CA ASP A 93 9.58 16.42 8.16
C ASP A 93 10.92 17.05 7.77
N VAL A 94 11.15 18.26 8.28
CA VAL A 94 12.44 18.95 8.22
C VAL A 94 12.98 19.04 9.64
N ASP A 95 14.17 18.50 9.88
CA ASP A 95 14.82 18.54 11.20
C ASP A 95 15.32 19.95 11.56
N ALA A 96 15.85 20.11 12.78
CA ALA A 96 16.33 21.40 13.27
C ALA A 96 17.49 21.98 12.44
N GLU A 97 18.24 21.12 11.76
CA GLU A 97 19.35 21.46 10.87
C GLU A 97 18.89 21.74 9.42
N GLY A 98 17.60 21.60 9.12
CA GLY A 98 17.04 21.82 7.79
C GLY A 98 17.10 20.61 6.86
N ASN A 99 17.48 19.43 7.35
CA ASN A 99 17.51 18.21 6.55
C ASN A 99 16.13 17.56 6.47
N ARG A 100 15.80 17.02 5.31
CA ARG A 100 14.56 16.27 5.09
C ARG A 100 14.68 14.87 5.70
N VAL A 101 13.78 14.54 6.62
CA VAL A 101 13.57 13.19 7.16
C VAL A 101 12.36 12.59 6.48
N VAL A 102 12.56 11.60 5.60
CA VAL A 102 11.45 10.95 4.86
C VAL A 102 11.02 9.69 5.59
N TYR A 103 9.74 9.62 5.96
CA TYR A 103 9.12 8.47 6.63
C TYR A 103 8.56 7.46 5.64
N PHE A 104 7.92 7.96 4.59
CA PHE A 104 7.17 7.13 3.66
C PHE A 104 7.19 7.70 2.25
N ARG A 105 7.24 6.79 1.28
CA ARG A 105 7.13 7.10 -0.13
C ARG A 105 6.10 6.21 -0.79
N ALA A 106 5.34 6.76 -1.71
CA ALA A 106 4.38 5.98 -2.48
C ALA A 106 4.26 6.42 -3.93
N THR A 107 3.75 5.53 -4.76
CA THR A 107 3.16 5.87 -6.05
C THR A 107 1.77 5.26 -6.19
N SER A 108 0.87 6.01 -6.83
CA SER A 108 -0.48 5.57 -7.13
C SER A 108 -0.77 5.75 -8.61
N VAL A 109 -1.01 4.64 -9.31
CA VAL A 109 -1.51 4.70 -10.68
C VAL A 109 -3.03 4.88 -10.61
N THR A 110 -3.50 5.97 -11.19
CA THR A 110 -4.89 6.41 -11.13
C THR A 110 -5.47 6.42 -12.53
N ALA A 111 -6.70 5.92 -12.67
CA ALA A 111 -7.43 5.89 -13.93
C ALA A 111 -8.81 6.52 -13.76
N PRO A 112 -9.16 7.54 -14.57
CA PRO A 112 -10.53 8.02 -14.61
C PRO A 112 -11.46 6.90 -15.12
N PHE A 113 -12.64 6.78 -14.51
CA PHE A 113 -13.52 5.64 -14.67
C PHE A 113 -14.96 6.08 -14.95
N LEU A 114 -15.62 5.37 -15.87
CA LEU A 114 -17.04 5.54 -16.15
C LEU A 114 -17.81 4.44 -15.42
N PHE A 115 -18.40 4.78 -14.27
CA PHE A 115 -19.09 3.81 -13.42
C PHE A 115 -20.30 3.16 -14.10
N GLY A 116 -21.09 3.93 -14.86
CA GLY A 116 -22.26 3.39 -15.58
C GLY A 116 -21.90 2.36 -16.67
N GLU A 117 -20.67 2.41 -17.21
CA GLU A 117 -20.18 1.50 -18.24
C GLU A 117 -19.14 0.51 -17.72
N ALA A 118 -18.80 0.58 -16.42
CA ALA A 118 -17.78 -0.22 -15.75
C ALA A 118 -16.43 -0.28 -16.49
N ARG A 119 -15.96 0.84 -17.06
CA ARG A 119 -14.69 0.90 -17.81
C ARG A 119 -13.89 2.19 -17.58
N PRO A 120 -12.55 2.14 -17.72
CA PRO A 120 -11.73 3.35 -17.76
C PRO A 120 -12.08 4.26 -18.94
N ARG A 121 -11.89 5.56 -18.77
CA ARG A 121 -11.98 6.57 -19.84
C ARG A 121 -10.66 7.28 -20.06
N ARG A 122 -10.56 7.94 -21.22
CA ARG A 122 -9.43 8.83 -21.49
C ARG A 122 -9.49 10.08 -20.62
N LEU A 123 -8.32 10.62 -20.31
CA LEU A 123 -8.19 11.96 -19.74
C LEU A 123 -8.66 12.99 -20.76
N THR A 124 -9.41 13.99 -20.30
CA THR A 124 -9.79 15.14 -21.11
C THR A 124 -8.61 16.12 -21.23
N PRO A 125 -8.59 17.00 -22.26
CA PRO A 125 -7.55 18.02 -22.37
C PRO A 125 -7.42 18.91 -21.12
N ALA A 126 -8.52 19.27 -20.48
CA ALA A 126 -8.52 20.08 -19.26
C ALA A 126 -7.89 19.32 -18.06
N GLU A 127 -8.20 18.04 -17.90
CA GLU A 127 -7.57 17.20 -16.87
C GLU A 127 -6.06 17.04 -17.12
N VAL A 128 -5.65 16.84 -18.37
CA VAL A 128 -4.22 16.78 -18.74
C VAL A 128 -3.54 18.11 -18.44
N GLU A 129 -4.17 19.24 -18.73
CA GLU A 129 -3.60 20.57 -18.45
C GLU A 129 -3.35 20.76 -16.96
N VAL A 130 -4.35 20.45 -16.11
CA VAL A 130 -4.20 20.56 -14.65
C VAL A 130 -3.09 19.63 -14.14
N LEU A 131 -3.10 18.35 -14.53
CA LEU A 131 -2.10 17.37 -14.10
C LEU A 131 -0.69 17.76 -14.55
N SER A 132 -0.54 18.37 -15.73
CA SER A 132 0.76 18.78 -16.28
C SER A 132 1.45 19.88 -15.46
N ARG A 133 0.70 20.67 -14.68
CA ARG A 133 1.27 21.67 -13.75
C ARG A 133 2.11 21.04 -12.64
N PHE A 134 1.80 19.78 -12.31
CA PHE A 134 2.46 18.99 -11.27
C PHE A 134 3.38 17.91 -11.86
N LEU A 135 3.59 17.88 -13.19
CA LEU A 135 4.37 16.85 -13.84
C LEU A 135 5.87 17.07 -13.64
N GLU A 136 6.51 16.13 -12.94
CA GLU A 136 7.95 16.03 -12.74
C GLU A 136 8.42 14.66 -13.27
N PRO A 137 8.70 14.55 -14.60
CA PRO A 137 8.97 13.28 -15.25
C PRO A 137 10.23 12.61 -14.71
N GLY A 138 10.15 11.30 -14.45
CA GLY A 138 11.31 10.49 -14.06
C GLY A 138 11.73 10.63 -12.60
N GLU A 139 11.13 11.54 -11.83
CA GLU A 139 11.35 11.64 -10.39
C GLU A 139 10.47 10.63 -9.65
N SER A 140 10.91 9.38 -9.69
CA SER A 140 10.25 8.31 -8.95
C SER A 140 10.55 8.49 -7.46
N ALA A 141 9.51 8.73 -6.65
CA ALA A 141 9.65 8.66 -5.20
C ALA A 141 10.20 7.29 -4.77
N LEU A 142 9.83 6.23 -5.48
CA LEU A 142 10.30 4.88 -5.18
C LEU A 142 11.57 4.52 -5.96
N PRO A 143 12.44 3.65 -5.42
CA PRO A 143 13.49 3.02 -6.21
C PRO A 143 12.90 2.38 -7.47
N SER A 144 13.68 2.32 -8.56
CA SER A 144 13.24 1.64 -9.77
C SER A 144 12.84 0.20 -9.46
N ARG A 145 11.64 -0.17 -9.92
CA ARG A 145 11.08 -1.49 -9.66
C ARG A 145 11.91 -2.55 -10.35
N SER A 146 12.21 -3.63 -9.65
CA SER A 146 12.77 -4.79 -10.34
C SER A 146 11.67 -5.41 -11.22
N ALA A 147 12.02 -5.81 -12.44
CA ALA A 147 11.12 -6.58 -13.32
C ALA A 147 10.59 -7.85 -12.62
N GLN A 148 11.32 -8.35 -11.64
CA GLN A 148 10.94 -9.47 -10.77
C GLN A 148 9.76 -9.15 -9.84
N GLN A 149 9.66 -7.93 -9.29
CA GLN A 149 8.50 -7.50 -8.51
C GLN A 149 7.23 -7.45 -9.38
N ASP A 150 7.34 -6.89 -10.59
CA ASP A 150 6.21 -6.83 -11.52
C ASP A 150 5.77 -8.19 -12.05
N ARG A 151 6.72 -9.08 -12.34
CA ARG A 151 6.42 -10.44 -12.79
C ARG A 151 5.65 -11.20 -11.74
N ALA A 152 6.02 -11.09 -10.48
CA ALA A 152 5.37 -11.88 -9.45
C ALA A 152 3.94 -11.43 -9.11
N LEU A 153 3.66 -10.12 -9.18
CA LEU A 153 2.28 -9.62 -9.12
C LEU A 153 1.42 -10.09 -10.32
N ARG A 154 2.04 -10.74 -11.33
CA ARG A 154 1.37 -11.36 -12.47
C ARG A 154 1.34 -12.89 -12.39
N SER A 155 2.19 -13.51 -11.57
CA SER A 155 2.22 -14.97 -11.37
C SER A 155 0.92 -15.47 -10.74
N ALA A 156 0.58 -16.73 -11.02
CA ALA A 156 -0.51 -17.41 -10.33
C ALA A 156 -0.09 -17.81 -8.92
N ALA A 157 -1.07 -17.94 -8.01
CA ALA A 157 -0.83 -18.51 -6.70
C ALA A 157 -0.31 -19.97 -6.82
N PRO A 158 0.61 -20.40 -5.94
CA PRO A 158 1.00 -21.79 -5.84
C PRO A 158 -0.15 -22.65 -5.29
N GLU A 159 0.00 -23.97 -5.33
CA GLU A 159 -1.01 -24.90 -4.79
C GLU A 159 -1.17 -24.73 -3.27
N ARG A 160 -0.04 -24.63 -2.55
CA ARG A 160 -0.02 -24.43 -1.10
C ARG A 160 -0.13 -22.95 -0.75
N THR A 161 -1.22 -22.58 -0.10
CA THR A 161 -1.48 -21.21 0.37
C THR A 161 -2.18 -21.21 1.74
N HIS A 162 -2.00 -20.13 2.49
CA HIS A 162 -2.78 -19.85 3.70
C HIS A 162 -4.01 -19.03 3.35
N ARG A 163 -5.15 -19.38 3.96
CA ARG A 163 -6.43 -18.75 3.68
C ARG A 163 -6.92 -17.95 4.89
N TRP A 164 -7.44 -16.76 4.62
CA TRP A 164 -8.16 -15.93 5.57
C TRP A 164 -9.44 -15.39 4.92
N GLU A 165 -10.52 -15.27 5.69
CA GLU A 165 -11.82 -14.80 5.19
C GLU A 165 -11.98 -13.28 5.41
N ALA A 166 -11.93 -12.51 4.33
CA ALA A 166 -12.21 -11.09 4.33
C ALA A 166 -13.71 -10.83 4.32
N ARG A 167 -14.28 -10.51 5.48
CA ARG A 167 -15.66 -10.04 5.60
C ARG A 167 -15.71 -8.53 5.40
N VAL A 168 -16.44 -8.10 4.37
CA VAL A 168 -16.62 -6.68 4.08
C VAL A 168 -17.56 -6.06 5.10
N ARG A 169 -17.10 -5.02 5.79
CA ARG A 169 -17.88 -4.26 6.77
C ARG A 169 -18.59 -3.11 6.07
N PHE A 170 -19.62 -2.58 6.74
CA PHE A 170 -20.33 -1.41 6.25
C PHE A 170 -19.40 -0.20 6.04
N THR A 171 -18.44 -0.01 6.95
CA THR A 171 -17.46 1.09 6.92
C THR A 171 -16.36 0.93 5.87
N ASP A 172 -16.19 -0.27 5.33
CA ASP A 172 -15.14 -0.55 4.35
C ASP A 172 -15.50 0.03 2.98
N VAL A 173 -16.78 0.34 2.77
CA VAL A 173 -17.33 0.74 1.48
C VAL A 173 -17.44 2.26 1.37
N ASP A 174 -16.96 2.77 0.25
CA ASP A 174 -16.99 4.20 -0.09
C ASP A 174 -18.32 4.61 -0.75
N ALA A 175 -18.40 5.89 -1.14
CA ALA A 175 -19.58 6.46 -1.79
C ALA A 175 -19.93 5.79 -3.14
N TYR A 176 -19.02 5.03 -3.76
CA TYR A 176 -19.25 4.27 -5.00
C TYR A 176 -19.75 2.86 -4.75
N GLN A 177 -20.04 2.50 -3.50
CA GLN A 177 -20.47 1.17 -3.10
C GLN A 177 -19.40 0.08 -3.34
N HIS A 178 -18.13 0.49 -3.42
CA HIS A 178 -16.98 -0.40 -3.48
C HIS A 178 -16.12 -0.26 -2.22
N VAL A 179 -15.38 -1.30 -1.89
CA VAL A 179 -14.40 -1.23 -0.80
C VAL A 179 -13.32 -0.20 -1.13
N ASN A 180 -13.03 0.70 -0.19
CA ASN A 180 -11.97 1.70 -0.34
C ASN A 180 -10.63 1.00 -0.61
N ASN A 181 -9.85 1.54 -1.54
CA ASN A 181 -8.52 1.03 -1.89
C ASN A 181 -7.59 0.84 -0.67
N VAL A 182 -7.67 1.70 0.36
CA VAL A 182 -6.86 1.58 1.58
C VAL A 182 -7.20 0.30 2.35
N THR A 183 -8.49 -0.04 2.46
CA THR A 183 -8.97 -1.22 3.18
C THR A 183 -8.44 -2.54 2.61
N TYR A 184 -8.03 -2.58 1.34
CA TYR A 184 -7.34 -3.77 0.80
C TYR A 184 -6.02 -4.04 1.53
N PHE A 185 -5.27 -3.00 1.93
CA PHE A 185 -4.04 -3.17 2.72
C PHE A 185 -4.33 -3.78 4.08
N GLU A 186 -5.44 -3.40 4.71
CA GLU A 186 -5.91 -4.02 5.96
C GLU A 186 -6.24 -5.50 5.78
N TYR A 187 -6.97 -5.87 4.73
CA TYR A 187 -7.28 -7.28 4.47
C TYR A 187 -6.03 -8.12 4.25
N PHE A 188 -5.04 -7.60 3.52
CA PHE A 188 -3.74 -8.28 3.36
C PHE A 188 -2.93 -8.32 4.66
N GLN A 189 -3.05 -7.31 5.50
CA GLN A 189 -2.43 -7.30 6.83
C GLN A 189 -3.05 -8.35 7.75
N GLU A 190 -4.37 -8.40 7.87
CA GLU A 190 -5.06 -9.38 8.70
C GLU A 190 -4.78 -10.81 8.25
N ALA A 191 -4.80 -11.05 6.93
CA ALA A 191 -4.41 -12.33 6.36
C ALA A 191 -2.98 -12.73 6.74
N ARG A 192 -2.01 -11.81 6.64
CA ARG A 192 -0.62 -12.07 7.06
C ARG A 192 -0.49 -12.32 8.56
N ILE A 193 -1.15 -11.52 9.39
CA ILE A 193 -1.13 -11.70 10.85
C ILE A 193 -1.69 -13.07 11.21
N SER A 194 -2.81 -13.48 10.58
CA SER A 194 -3.40 -14.80 10.76
C SER A 194 -2.43 -15.91 10.34
N THR A 195 -1.79 -15.79 9.18
CA THR A 195 -0.77 -16.72 8.70
C THR A 195 0.41 -16.81 9.65
N PHE A 196 0.96 -15.68 10.10
CA PHE A 196 2.13 -15.66 10.96
C PHE A 196 1.86 -16.20 12.35
N ARG A 197 0.69 -15.93 12.94
CA ARG A 197 0.30 -16.54 14.22
C ARG A 197 0.30 -18.07 14.13
N ARG A 198 -0.12 -18.63 12.98
CA ARG A 198 -0.12 -20.07 12.75
C ARG A 198 1.28 -20.63 12.52
N LEU A 199 2.10 -19.95 11.72
CA LEU A 199 3.43 -20.43 11.32
C LEU A 199 4.49 -20.25 12.41
N PHE A 200 4.47 -19.10 13.07
CA PHE A 200 5.51 -18.67 13.99
C PHE A 200 5.04 -18.66 15.44
N GLY A 201 3.83 -19.14 15.76
CA GLY A 201 3.30 -19.10 17.13
C GLY A 201 4.24 -19.72 18.15
N ASP A 202 4.79 -20.89 17.84
CA ASP A 202 5.74 -21.59 18.73
C ASP A 202 7.08 -20.85 18.81
N VAL A 203 7.64 -20.41 17.67
CA VAL A 203 8.92 -19.68 17.62
C VAL A 203 8.83 -18.35 18.38
N ALA A 204 7.74 -17.59 18.17
CA ALA A 204 7.52 -16.30 18.82
C ALA A 204 7.30 -16.42 20.33
N SER A 205 6.88 -17.60 20.82
CA SER A 205 6.78 -17.88 22.25
C SER A 205 8.14 -18.17 22.91
N ALA A 206 9.11 -18.66 22.12
CA ALA A 206 10.44 -19.02 22.59
C ALA A 206 11.46 -17.86 22.46
N GLU A 207 11.36 -17.06 21.40
CA GLU A 207 12.29 -15.96 21.11
C GLU A 207 11.52 -14.73 20.59
N THR A 208 11.93 -13.53 21.04
CA THR A 208 11.33 -12.29 20.54
C THR A 208 11.93 -11.91 19.18
N GLN A 209 11.13 -12.02 18.12
CA GLN A 209 11.50 -11.57 16.77
C GLN A 209 10.60 -10.39 16.36
N SER A 210 11.19 -9.22 16.15
CA SER A 210 10.47 -8.08 15.56
C SER A 210 10.63 -8.08 14.04
N VAL A 211 9.53 -7.76 13.35
CA VAL A 211 9.44 -7.71 11.90
C VAL A 211 8.63 -6.49 11.51
N VAL A 212 9.15 -5.72 10.55
CA VAL A 212 8.46 -4.57 9.97
C VAL A 212 8.30 -4.74 8.47
N ILE A 213 7.39 -3.97 7.87
CA ILE A 213 7.19 -3.92 6.42
C ILE A 213 8.14 -2.86 5.87
N ALA A 214 9.03 -3.22 4.94
CA ALA A 214 9.83 -2.25 4.21
C ALA A 214 9.10 -1.72 2.97
N GLN A 215 8.39 -2.60 2.26
CA GLN A 215 7.73 -2.26 1.01
C GLN A 215 6.43 -3.05 0.84
N MET A 216 5.46 -2.46 0.15
CA MET A 216 4.26 -3.17 -0.25
C MET A 216 3.73 -2.67 -1.59
N SER A 217 3.22 -3.58 -2.40
CA SER A 217 2.58 -3.29 -3.68
C SER A 217 1.21 -3.93 -3.70
N VAL A 218 0.20 -3.19 -4.17
CA VAL A 218 -1.16 -3.69 -4.37
C VAL A 218 -1.62 -3.34 -5.79
N VAL A 219 -2.10 -4.34 -6.53
CA VAL A 219 -2.73 -4.17 -7.84
C VAL A 219 -4.20 -4.55 -7.73
N TYR A 220 -5.07 -3.60 -8.03
CA TYR A 220 -6.52 -3.78 -7.99
C TYR A 220 -7.00 -4.24 -9.36
N ARG A 221 -7.72 -5.37 -9.41
CA ARG A 221 -8.21 -5.97 -10.65
C ARG A 221 -9.69 -5.76 -10.84
N ARG A 222 -10.46 -5.93 -9.76
CA ARG A 222 -11.91 -5.78 -9.75
C ARG A 222 -12.36 -5.17 -8.43
N PRO A 223 -13.43 -4.36 -8.44
CA PRO A 223 -13.99 -3.81 -7.22
C PRO A 223 -14.55 -4.93 -6.33
N ILE A 224 -14.33 -4.81 -5.02
CA ILE A 224 -14.96 -5.63 -3.98
C ILE A 224 -16.20 -4.86 -3.49
N VAL A 225 -17.31 -5.58 -3.28
CA VAL A 225 -18.60 -4.99 -2.86
C VAL A 225 -19.04 -5.53 -1.50
N LEU A 226 -19.87 -4.77 -0.80
CA LEU A 226 -20.49 -5.23 0.43
C LEU A 226 -21.45 -6.40 0.14
N ARG A 227 -21.18 -7.55 0.75
CA ARG A 227 -22.07 -8.72 0.69
C ARG A 227 -21.89 -9.60 1.94
N PRO A 228 -22.86 -10.47 2.28
CA PRO A 228 -22.73 -11.37 3.42
C PRO A 228 -21.60 -12.41 3.29
N ALA A 229 -21.37 -12.91 2.08
CA ALA A 229 -20.35 -13.93 1.83
C ALA A 229 -18.93 -13.31 1.81
N PRO A 230 -17.96 -13.85 2.57
CA PRO A 230 -16.62 -13.31 2.59
C PRO A 230 -15.90 -13.48 1.24
N TYR A 231 -14.88 -12.67 1.04
CA TYR A 231 -13.85 -12.92 0.03
C TYR A 231 -12.73 -13.77 0.65
N THR A 232 -12.04 -14.56 -0.16
CA THR A 232 -10.90 -15.35 0.35
C THR A 232 -9.59 -14.61 0.06
N VAL A 233 -8.79 -14.37 1.09
CA VAL A 233 -7.41 -13.92 0.93
C VAL A 233 -6.50 -15.15 1.00
N ARG A 234 -5.74 -15.40 -0.06
CA ARG A 234 -4.71 -16.44 -0.14
C ARG A 234 -3.35 -15.78 0.02
N SER A 235 -2.49 -16.28 0.90
CA SER A 235 -1.13 -15.75 1.12
C SER A 235 -0.09 -16.86 1.20
N TRP A 236 1.14 -16.57 0.77
CA TRP A 236 2.26 -17.51 0.79
C TRP A 236 3.60 -16.78 0.86
N ILE A 237 4.62 -17.46 1.38
CA ILE A 237 6.00 -16.96 1.33
C ILE A 237 6.52 -17.17 -0.10
N SER A 238 6.92 -16.08 -0.77
CA SER A 238 7.31 -16.12 -2.19
C SER A 238 8.82 -15.98 -2.41
N ARG A 239 9.54 -15.50 -1.39
CA ARG A 239 11.00 -15.36 -1.39
C ARG A 239 11.52 -15.30 0.03
N VAL A 240 12.65 -15.95 0.30
CA VAL A 240 13.42 -15.79 1.56
C VAL A 240 14.83 -15.32 1.22
N GLY A 241 15.25 -14.20 1.80
CA GLY A 241 16.58 -13.60 1.64
C GLY A 241 17.44 -13.76 2.89
N ARG A 242 18.43 -12.87 3.07
CA ARG A 242 19.29 -12.87 4.27
C ARG A 242 18.56 -12.32 5.50
N SER A 243 18.06 -11.08 5.40
CA SER A 243 17.36 -10.35 6.46
C SER A 243 15.95 -9.91 6.06
N SER A 244 15.48 -10.36 4.90
CA SER A 244 14.17 -9.99 4.35
C SER A 244 13.52 -11.16 3.65
N TYR A 245 12.19 -11.13 3.56
CA TYR A 245 11.40 -12.11 2.84
C TYR A 245 10.17 -11.44 2.24
N ASP A 246 9.60 -12.05 1.20
CA ASP A 246 8.41 -11.55 0.53
C ASP A 246 7.21 -12.46 0.84
N VAL A 247 6.07 -11.82 1.10
CA VAL A 247 4.78 -12.49 1.21
C VAL A 247 3.92 -11.99 0.07
N ASP A 248 3.54 -12.90 -0.82
CA ASP A 248 2.59 -12.62 -1.89
C ASP A 248 1.19 -13.03 -1.42
N ALA A 249 0.18 -12.30 -1.88
CA ALA A 249 -1.20 -12.61 -1.58
C ALA A 249 -2.16 -12.18 -2.69
N GLU A 250 -3.31 -12.84 -2.75
CA GLU A 250 -4.42 -12.49 -3.64
C GLU A 250 -5.73 -12.50 -2.87
N ILE A 251 -6.61 -11.53 -3.17
CA ILE A 251 -8.02 -11.59 -2.78
C ILE A 251 -8.79 -12.19 -3.94
N VAL A 252 -9.58 -13.23 -3.68
CA VAL A 252 -10.33 -13.95 -4.70
C VAL A 252 -11.82 -14.12 -4.35
N ASP A 253 -12.62 -14.24 -5.40
CA ASP A 253 -14.02 -14.66 -5.36
C ASP A 253 -14.22 -15.84 -6.33
N GLY A 254 -14.30 -17.06 -5.78
CA GLY A 254 -14.13 -18.29 -6.58
C GLY A 254 -12.76 -18.31 -7.27
N ASP A 255 -12.78 -18.39 -8.60
CA ASP A 255 -11.58 -18.34 -9.46
C ASP A 255 -11.21 -16.93 -9.92
N THR A 256 -12.01 -15.93 -9.56
CA THR A 256 -11.76 -14.55 -9.96
C THR A 256 -10.80 -13.89 -8.98
N VAL A 257 -9.68 -13.36 -9.50
CA VAL A 257 -8.78 -12.51 -8.72
C VAL A 257 -9.31 -11.08 -8.67
N MET A 258 -9.56 -10.59 -7.45
CA MET A 258 -10.05 -9.24 -7.15
C MET A 258 -8.89 -8.25 -6.97
N ALA A 259 -7.83 -8.66 -6.27
CA ALA A 259 -6.61 -7.89 -6.09
C ALA A 259 -5.42 -8.80 -5.79
N ARG A 260 -4.21 -8.27 -6.01
CA ARG A 260 -2.95 -8.94 -5.69
C ARG A 260 -2.07 -8.02 -4.88
N SER A 261 -1.30 -8.59 -3.96
CA SER A 261 -0.29 -7.87 -3.22
C SER A 261 1.02 -8.62 -3.12
N ARG A 262 2.08 -7.85 -2.89
CA ARG A 262 3.34 -8.32 -2.36
C ARG A 262 3.76 -7.40 -1.23
N ALA A 263 4.12 -7.97 -0.10
CA ALA A 263 4.77 -7.25 0.99
C ALA A 263 6.18 -7.79 1.20
N THR A 264 7.18 -6.90 1.27
CA THR A 264 8.54 -7.24 1.68
C THR A 264 8.69 -6.89 3.15
N LEU A 265 8.99 -7.91 3.94
CA LEU A 265 9.22 -7.80 5.37
C LEU A 265 10.70 -7.93 5.68
N VAL A 266 11.12 -7.23 6.73
CA VAL A 266 12.49 -7.21 7.24
C VAL A 266 12.46 -7.47 8.72
N THR A 267 13.35 -8.34 9.17
CA THR A 267 13.62 -8.50 10.59
C THR A 267 14.29 -7.25 11.12
N PHE A 268 13.83 -6.78 12.27
CA PHE A 268 14.15 -5.45 12.78
C PHE A 268 14.58 -5.53 14.25
N ASP A 269 15.59 -4.75 14.61
CA ASP A 269 16.01 -4.55 16.00
C ASP A 269 15.33 -3.28 16.52
N THR A 270 14.43 -3.44 17.48
CA THR A 270 13.66 -2.34 18.07
C THR A 270 14.48 -1.42 18.96
N THR A 271 15.64 -1.87 19.44
CA THR A 271 16.58 -1.07 20.23
C THR A 271 17.44 -0.20 19.34
N THR A 272 18.01 -0.76 18.27
CA THR A 272 18.90 -0.01 17.36
C THR A 272 18.18 0.65 16.19
N GLN A 273 16.89 0.35 16.00
CA GLN A 273 16.06 0.83 14.89
C GLN A 273 16.65 0.49 13.51
N ARG A 274 17.24 -0.70 13.38
CA ARG A 274 17.92 -1.16 12.16
C ARG A 274 17.49 -2.57 11.76
N ALA A 275 17.71 -2.91 10.50
CA ALA A 275 17.53 -4.28 10.02
C ALA A 275 18.48 -5.24 10.75
N ALA A 276 17.93 -6.35 11.24
CA ALA A 276 18.64 -7.42 11.94
C ALA A 276 18.57 -8.72 11.13
N GLN A 277 19.36 -9.73 11.49
CA GLN A 277 19.15 -11.08 10.96
C GLN A 277 18.03 -11.78 11.75
N PRO A 278 17.20 -12.61 11.08
CA PRO A 278 16.27 -13.49 11.79
C PRO A 278 17.04 -14.49 12.65
N SER A 279 16.44 -14.96 13.74
CA SER A 279 16.94 -16.15 14.41
C SER A 279 16.87 -17.37 13.48
N GLN A 280 17.73 -18.38 13.73
CA GLN A 280 17.79 -19.57 12.89
C GLN A 280 16.44 -20.30 12.86
N ALA A 281 15.78 -20.45 14.00
CA ALA A 281 14.46 -21.06 14.11
C ALA A 281 13.41 -20.34 13.26
N TYR A 282 13.42 -18.99 13.28
CA TYR A 282 12.52 -18.20 12.44
C TYR A 282 12.80 -18.38 10.95
N ARG A 283 14.09 -18.42 10.56
CA ARG A 283 14.52 -18.63 9.18
C ARG A 283 14.13 -20.02 8.66
N ASP A 284 14.24 -21.05 9.49
CA ASP A 284 13.93 -22.44 9.10
C ASP A 284 12.45 -22.60 8.79
N VAL A 285 11.55 -21.98 9.58
CA VAL A 285 10.11 -21.95 9.30
C VAL A 285 9.84 -21.28 7.95
N LEU A 286 10.48 -20.14 7.66
CA LEU A 286 10.33 -19.45 6.37
C LEU A 286 10.76 -20.32 5.18
N LEU A 287 11.86 -21.07 5.31
CA LEU A 287 12.36 -21.94 4.24
C LEU A 287 11.45 -23.15 4.02
N ALA A 288 10.95 -23.77 5.09
CA ALA A 288 9.99 -24.88 5.00
C ALA A 288 8.66 -24.48 4.33
N GLU A 289 8.23 -23.23 4.51
CA GLU A 289 7.05 -22.70 3.82
C GLU A 289 7.32 -22.31 2.37
N LEU A 290 8.56 -22.00 2.00
CA LEU A 290 8.93 -21.68 0.62
C LEU A 290 9.09 -22.94 -0.26
N GLU A 291 9.56 -24.05 0.34
CA GLU A 291 9.93 -25.27 -0.39
C GLU A 291 8.78 -26.25 -0.66
N GLY A 292 7.74 -26.27 0.18
CA GLY A 292 6.57 -27.15 -0.01
C GLY A 292 5.35 -26.40 -0.52
#